data_AF-A0A3D5MNS4-F1
#
_entry.id   AF-A0A3D5MNS4-F1
#
_cell.length_a   1.000
_cell.length_b   1.000
_cell.length_c   1.000
_cell.angle_alpha   90.00
_cell.angle_beta   90.00
_cell.angle_gamma   90.00
#
_symmetry.space_group_name_H-M   'P 1'
#
loop_
_entity.id
_entity.type
_entity.pdbx_description
1 polymer ?
#
loop_
_entity_poly.entity_id
_entity_poly.type
_entity_poly.pdbx_seq_one_letter_code
_entity_poly.pdbx_strand_id
1 'polypeptide(L)'
;MVPGYRDLLVLDSKMAQIDDILAFEAGPTGVPGHLAWAKRLMDISFAALGLILTLPWYPFIALAVKLSSPGPVFCSQTRVGLGGWPYTLWKFRTMRVD
;
A
#
# COMPACT_ATOMS: atom_id res chain seq x y z
N MET A 1 -33.07 -9.88 3.21
CA MET A 1 -32.22 -9.51 2.07
C MET A 1 -31.01 -8.81 2.66
N VAL A 2 -29.87 -9.50 2.77
CA VAL A 2 -28.63 -8.94 3.36
C VAL A 2 -27.95 -8.12 2.26
N PRO A 3 -27.68 -6.81 2.47
CA PRO A 3 -27.01 -5.98 1.48
C PRO A 3 -25.62 -6.52 1.12
N GLY A 4 -25.27 -6.50 -0.16
CA GLY A 4 -23.95 -6.93 -0.63
C GLY A 4 -22.86 -5.89 -0.36
N TYR A 5 -21.58 -6.30 -0.45
CA TYR A 5 -20.44 -5.39 -0.26
C TYR A 5 -20.48 -4.13 -1.16
N ARG A 6 -21.03 -4.27 -2.38
CA ARG A 6 -21.23 -3.14 -3.31
C ARG A 6 -22.27 -2.15 -2.80
N ASP A 7 -23.30 -2.62 -2.11
CA ASP A 7 -24.37 -1.78 -1.58
C ASP A 7 -23.87 -0.96 -0.39
N LEU A 8 -22.99 -1.53 0.44
CA LEU A 8 -22.36 -0.82 1.56
C LEU A 8 -21.42 0.30 1.11
N LEU A 9 -20.68 0.10 0.01
CA LEU A 9 -19.77 1.11 -0.53
C LEU A 9 -20.51 2.29 -1.18
N VAL A 10 -21.68 2.04 -1.77
CA VAL A 10 -22.50 3.08 -2.42
C VAL A 10 -23.27 3.93 -1.41
N LEU A 11 -23.60 3.38 -0.23
CA LEU A 11 -24.31 4.10 0.82
C LEU A 11 -23.47 5.18 1.52
N ASP A 12 -22.14 5.05 1.52
CA ASP A 12 -21.21 5.96 2.20
C ASP A 12 -20.48 6.92 1.23
N SER A 13 -20.80 6.84 -0.07
CA SER A 13 -20.24 7.74 -1.09
C SER A 13 -21.07 9.04 -1.18
N LYS A 14 -20.52 10.15 -0.68
CA LYS A 14 -21.03 11.48 -1.02
C LYS A 14 -20.51 11.87 -2.40
N MET A 15 -21.40 12.26 -3.31
CA MET A 15 -20.98 12.83 -4.59
C MET A 15 -20.47 14.25 -4.34
N ALA A 16 -19.16 14.41 -4.25
CA ALA A 16 -18.51 15.70 -4.14
C ALA A 16 -18.14 16.16 -5.56
N GLN A 17 -18.86 17.16 -6.06
CA GLN A 17 -18.57 17.78 -7.35
C GLN A 17 -17.37 18.74 -7.17
N ILE A 18 -16.21 18.35 -7.71
CA ILE A 18 -15.04 19.21 -7.77
C ILE A 18 -14.93 19.71 -9.21
N ASP A 19 -15.25 20.99 -9.40
CA ASP A 19 -15.31 21.68 -10.69
C ASP A 19 -16.29 20.99 -11.69
N ASP A 20 -15.81 20.49 -12.83
CA ASP A 20 -16.61 19.82 -13.87
C ASP A 20 -16.51 18.28 -13.85
N ILE A 21 -15.85 17.71 -12.83
CA ILE A 21 -15.62 16.27 -12.73
C ILE A 21 -16.46 15.70 -11.59
N LEU A 22 -17.25 14.67 -11.90
CA LEU A 22 -17.87 13.82 -10.88
C LEU A 22 -16.76 13.00 -10.20
N ALA A 23 -16.18 13.56 -9.15
CA ALA A 23 -15.23 12.87 -8.30
C ALA A 23 -15.99 12.11 -7.20
N PHE A 24 -15.81 10.79 -7.15
CA PHE A 24 -16.26 10.01 -6.01
C PHE A 24 -15.31 10.26 -4.84
N GLU A 25 -15.72 11.10 -3.90
CA GLU A 25 -15.05 11.18 -2.61
C GLU A 25 -15.52 9.98 -1.78
N ALA A 26 -14.73 8.91 -1.81
CA ALA A 26 -14.94 7.78 -0.91
C ALA A 26 -14.78 8.31 0.52
N GLY A 27 -15.90 8.49 1.22
CA GLY A 27 -15.92 8.88 2.63
C GLY A 27 -15.02 7.96 3.46
N PRO A 28 -14.54 8.42 4.63
CA PRO A 28 -13.72 7.59 5.50
C PRO A 28 -14.50 6.31 5.79
N THR A 29 -14.06 5.19 5.24
CA THR A 29 -14.72 3.90 5.40
C THR A 29 -15.00 3.72 6.88
N GLY A 30 -16.28 3.71 7.28
CA GLY A 30 -16.74 3.63 8.67
C GLY A 30 -16.44 2.27 9.30
N VAL A 31 -15.20 1.81 9.27
CA VAL A 31 -14.78 0.58 9.93
C VAL A 31 -14.80 0.83 11.42
N PRO A 32 -15.60 0.07 12.19
CA PRO A 32 -15.66 0.25 13.62
C PRO A 32 -14.27 -0.01 14.23
N GLY A 33 -13.87 0.78 15.24
CA GLY A 33 -12.48 0.83 15.70
C GLY A 33 -11.88 -0.54 16.06
N HIS A 34 -12.66 -1.48 16.58
CA HIS A 34 -12.21 -2.84 16.90
C HIS A 34 -11.80 -3.65 15.65
N LEU A 35 -12.49 -3.47 14.52
CA LEU A 35 -12.12 -4.08 13.24
C LEU A 35 -10.82 -3.47 12.69
N ALA A 36 -10.59 -2.17 12.89
CA ALA A 36 -9.36 -1.51 12.47
C ALA A 36 -8.12 -2.04 13.23
N TRP A 37 -8.25 -2.30 14.53
CA TRP A 37 -7.18 -2.94 15.32
C TRP A 37 -6.91 -4.38 14.88
N ALA A 38 -7.95 -5.17 14.67
CA ALA A 38 -7.80 -6.54 14.16
C ALA A 38 -7.12 -6.56 12.78
N LYS A 39 -7.53 -5.68 11.86
CA LYS A 39 -6.90 -5.47 10.55
C LYS A 39 -5.41 -5.15 10.70
N ARG A 40 -5.06 -4.25 11.63
CA ARG A 40 -3.66 -3.85 11.86
C ARG A 40 -2.81 -5.01 12.38
N LEU A 41 -3.33 -5.77 13.34
CA LEU A 41 -2.63 -6.96 13.85
C LEU A 41 -2.42 -7.99 12.74
N MET A 42 -3.46 -8.27 11.96
CA MET A 42 -3.40 -9.15 10.81
C MET A 42 -2.31 -8.70 9.82
N ASP A 43 -2.32 -7.43 9.41
CA ASP A 43 -1.35 -6.90 8.45
C ASP A 43 0.10 -7.03 8.96
N ILE A 44 0.35 -6.75 10.25
CA ILE A 44 1.68 -6.91 10.86
C ILE A 44 2.10 -8.38 10.91
N SER A 45 1.21 -9.28 11.33
CA SER A 45 1.51 -10.71 11.42
C SER A 45 1.85 -11.30 10.04
N PHE A 46 1.04 -11.03 9.02
CA PHE A 46 1.30 -11.51 7.67
C PHE A 46 2.53 -10.86 7.04
N ALA A 47 2.76 -9.57 7.26
CA ALA A 47 3.97 -8.89 6.79
C ALA A 47 5.23 -9.48 7.44
N ALA A 48 5.22 -9.73 8.75
CA ALA A 48 6.36 -10.32 9.46
C ALA A 48 6.65 -11.75 8.98
N LEU A 49 5.61 -12.59 8.83
CA LEU A 49 5.75 -13.95 8.31
C LEU A 49 6.29 -13.94 6.87
N GLY A 50 5.73 -13.09 6.01
CA GLY A 50 6.21 -12.94 4.63
C GLY A 50 7.66 -12.45 4.58
N LEU A 51 8.05 -11.51 5.46
CA LEU A 51 9.42 -11.02 5.54
C LEU A 51 10.38 -12.13 5.95
N ILE A 52 10.08 -12.92 6.98
CA ILE A 52 10.95 -14.02 7.43
C ILE A 52 11.12 -15.07 6.33
N LEU A 53 10.02 -15.44 5.64
CA LEU A 53 10.05 -16.44 4.58
C LEU A 53 10.84 -15.97 3.35
N THR A 54 10.77 -14.68 3.03
CA THR A 54 11.45 -14.08 1.87
C THR A 54 12.85 -13.57 2.18
N LEU A 55 13.21 -13.39 3.45
CA LEU A 55 14.52 -12.91 3.91
C LEU A 55 15.73 -13.62 3.27
N PRO A 56 15.78 -14.97 3.17
CA PRO A 56 16.93 -15.64 2.54
C PRO A 56 17.09 -15.31 1.05
N TRP A 57 16.06 -14.83 0.36
CA TRP A 57 16.10 -14.51 -1.06
C TRP A 57 16.65 -13.11 -1.36
N TYR A 58 16.58 -12.19 -0.40
CA TYR A 58 17.02 -10.80 -0.57
C TYR A 58 18.48 -10.65 -1.00
N PRO A 59 19.48 -11.40 -0.49
CA PRO A 59 20.86 -11.28 -0.97
C PRO A 59 21.02 -11.71 -2.44
N PHE A 60 20.28 -12.72 -2.89
CA PHE A 60 20.31 -13.17 -4.29
C PHE A 60 19.76 -12.09 -5.22
N ILE A 61 18.63 -11.47 -4.84
CA ILE A 61 18.04 -10.36 -5.59
C ILE A 61 18.99 -9.16 -5.59
N ALA A 62 19.59 -8.82 -4.44
CA ALA A 62 20.55 -7.73 -4.33
C ALA A 62 21.78 -7.93 -5.23
N LEU A 63 22.28 -9.16 -5.31
CA LEU A 63 23.39 -9.52 -6.19
C LEU A 63 22.98 -9.39 -7.66
N ALA A 64 21.82 -9.92 -8.05
CA ALA A 64 21.30 -9.81 -9.42
C ALA A 64 21.15 -8.34 -9.85
N VAL A 65 20.65 -7.48 -8.96
CA VAL A 65 20.53 -6.04 -9.20
C VAL A 65 21.91 -5.37 -9.39
N LYS A 66 22.90 -5.70 -8.54
CA LYS A 66 24.26 -5.16 -8.69
C LYS A 66 24.96 -5.62 -9.96
N LEU A 67 24.72 -6.86 -10.39
CA LEU A 67 25.31 -7.40 -11.61
C LEU A 67 24.70 -6.79 -12.88
N SER A 68 23.45 -6.31 -12.82
CA SER A 68 22.77 -5.70 -13.96
C SER A 68 23.26 -4.28 -14.28
N SER A 69 23.66 -3.49 -13.28
CA SER A 69 24.18 -2.12 -13.47
C SER A 69 24.89 -1.61 -12.21
N PRO A 70 25.96 -0.80 -12.33
CA PRO A 70 26.58 -0.14 -11.18
C PRO A 70 25.60 0.82 -10.50
N GLY A 71 25.39 0.67 -9.18
CA GLY A 71 24.53 1.56 -8.41
C GLY A 71 23.96 0.94 -7.12
N PRO A 72 23.20 1.71 -6.32
CA PRO A 72 22.57 1.21 -5.11
C PRO A 72 21.40 0.26 -5.42
N VAL A 73 21.31 -0.81 -4.62
CA VAL A 73 20.32 -1.90 -4.78
C VAL A 73 18.87 -1.44 -4.54
N PHE A 74 18.69 -0.54 -3.58
CA PHE A 74 17.38 -0.04 -3.18
C PHE A 74 17.14 1.38 -3.71
N CYS A 75 15.90 1.66 -4.08
CA CYS A 75 15.39 3.00 -4.40
C CYS A 75 14.33 3.40 -3.37
N SER A 76 14.32 4.67 -2.96
CA SER A 76 13.32 5.26 -2.09
C SER A 76 12.35 6.16 -2.88
N GLN A 77 11.07 6.13 -2.52
CA GLN A 77 10.06 7.02 -3.09
C GLN A 77 9.09 7.46 -1.99
N THR A 78 8.93 8.78 -1.81
CA THR A 78 7.96 9.34 -0.86
C THR A 78 6.54 9.29 -1.43
N ARG A 79 5.57 8.82 -0.65
CA ARG A 79 4.15 8.74 -1.00
C ARG A 79 3.28 9.25 0.15
N VAL A 80 2.08 9.71 -0.17
CA VAL A 80 1.08 10.12 0.84
C VAL A 80 0.41 8.86 1.41
N GLY A 81 0.43 8.72 2.73
CA GLY A 81 -0.12 7.59 3.46
C GLY A 81 -1.44 7.89 4.16
N LEU A 82 -1.78 7.08 5.16
CA LEU A 82 -3.00 7.21 5.95
C LEU A 82 -3.07 8.60 6.59
N GLY A 83 -4.22 9.28 6.49
CA GLY A 83 -4.42 10.60 7.08
C GLY A 83 -3.60 11.73 6.46
N GLY A 84 -3.08 11.53 5.23
CA GLY A 84 -2.28 12.54 4.52
C GLY A 84 -0.80 12.56 4.93
N TRP A 85 -0.38 11.72 5.88
CA TRP A 85 1.00 11.70 6.37
C TRP A 85 1.94 11.07 5.34
N PRO A 86 3.06 11.72 4.96
CA PRO A 86 3.99 11.15 4.00
C PRO A 86 4.75 9.96 4.60
N TYR A 87 5.01 8.94 3.78
CA TYR A 87 5.87 7.80 4.12
C TYR A 87 6.82 7.47 2.96
N THR A 88 8.00 6.95 3.30
CA THR A 88 9.01 6.55 2.32
C THR A 88 8.89 5.06 2.01
N LEU A 89 8.62 4.74 0.74
CA LEU A 89 8.58 3.38 0.22
C LEU A 89 9.94 2.97 -0.31
N TRP A 90 10.44 1.83 0.16
CA TRP A 90 11.69 1.22 -0.31
C TRP A 90 11.39 0.04 -1.24
N LYS A 91 12.10 -0.04 -2.37
CA LYS A 91 11.97 -1.14 -3.34
C LYS A 91 13.32 -1.49 -3.96
N PHE A 92 13.44 -2.72 -4.47
CA PHE A 92 14.57 -3.09 -5.32
C PHE A 92 14.53 -2.29 -6.62
N ARG A 93 15.72 -1.90 -7.10
CA ARG A 93 15.87 -1.22 -8.38
C ARG A 93 15.57 -2.20 -9.51
N THR A 94 14.62 -1.83 -10.38
CA THR A 94 14.27 -2.60 -11.59
C THR A 94 14.69 -1.92 -12.89
N MET A 95 14.83 -0.59 -12.89
CA MET A 95 15.25 0.19 -14.06
C MET A 95 16.71 0.58 -13.94
N ARG A 96 17.43 0.56 -15.07
CA ARG A 96 18.77 1.15 -15.17
C ARG A 96 18.65 2.67 -14.99
N VAL A 97 19.65 3.26 -14.35
CA VAL A 97 19.80 4.72 -14.35
C VAL A 97 20.81 4.98 -15.43
N ASP A 98 20.28 5.20 -16.63
CA ASP A 98 21.03 5.65 -17.79
C ASP A 98 21.16 7.19 -17.72
#